data_AF-A0A952WJR8-F1
#
_entry.id   AF-A0A952WJR8-F1
#
_cell.length_a   1.000
_cell.length_b   1.000
_cell.length_c   1.000
_cell.angle_alpha   90.00
_cell.angle_beta   90.00
_cell.angle_gamma   90.00
#
_symmetry.space_group_name_H-M   'P 1'
#
loop_
_entity.id
_entity.type
_entity.pdbx_description
1 polymer ?
#
loop_
_entity_poly.entity_id
_entity_poly.type
_entity_poly.pdbx_seq_one_letter_code
_entity_poly.pdbx_strand_id
1 'polypeptide(L)'
;MRSVCAAISVMVWASRALAEGDISLQLVGNQMITTKVTEDGVPLGPERVFGGAFSWIGGSWYTDEPGIRIDRGTLQAGSVLQLYFTRTLRQWNGSSFALVSAGRVSATFGPSSNSIVTPATDTNSANLLLPVDGSGGLHDHPDWVLENFDPGIDTYFFLVEARFSSTQSGLLDSDPFYIVFGVNADEQALEQMEDYVRENIVPAPGVWLCAGVFAGGIVRRRR
;
A
#
# COMPACT_ATOMS: atom_id res chain seq x y z
N MET A 1 40.12 7.22 48.54
CA MET A 1 38.90 7.87 48.02
C MET A 1 38.62 7.28 46.64
N ARG A 2 37.56 6.48 46.49
CA ARG A 2 37.18 5.90 45.18
C ARG A 2 35.90 6.61 44.73
N SER A 3 36.01 7.45 43.70
CA SER A 3 34.87 8.11 43.07
C SER A 3 34.13 7.10 42.19
N VAL A 4 32.82 6.98 42.39
CA VAL A 4 31.92 6.20 41.54
C VAL A 4 31.20 7.21 40.64
N CYS A 5 31.47 7.16 39.34
CA CYS A 5 30.67 7.87 38.34
C CYS A 5 29.42 7.05 38.05
N ALA A 6 28.25 7.56 38.46
CA ALA A 6 26.96 7.03 38.03
C ALA A 6 26.57 7.67 36.69
N ALA A 7 26.49 6.87 35.64
CA ALA A 7 25.93 7.30 34.36
C ALA A 7 24.40 7.20 34.43
N ILE A 8 23.73 8.33 34.28
CA ILE A 8 22.27 8.40 34.16
C ILE A 8 21.93 8.26 32.68
N SER A 9 21.37 7.12 32.30
CA SER A 9 20.79 6.93 30.96
C SER A 9 19.40 7.59 30.93
N VAL A 10 19.25 8.61 30.10
CA VAL A 10 17.95 9.20 29.79
C VAL A 10 17.30 8.32 28.72
N MET A 11 16.22 7.62 29.08
CA MET A 11 15.33 6.98 28.10
C MET A 11 14.56 8.08 27.38
N VAL A 12 14.87 8.29 26.11
CA VAL A 12 14.07 9.11 25.21
C VAL A 12 12.95 8.22 24.68
N TRP A 13 11.72 8.51 25.10
CA TRP A 13 10.54 7.95 24.47
C TRP A 13 10.27 8.75 23.21
N ALA A 14 10.62 8.21 22.06
CA ALA A 14 10.10 8.73 20.81
C ALA A 14 8.62 8.35 20.75
N SER A 15 7.73 9.33 20.74
CA SER A 15 6.37 9.12 20.27
C SER A 15 6.50 8.69 18.81
N ARG A 16 6.25 7.41 18.55
CA ARG A 16 6.07 6.96 17.18
C ARG A 16 4.71 7.46 16.75
N ALA A 17 4.70 8.06 15.57
CA ALA A 17 3.51 8.55 14.92
C ALA A 17 2.83 7.33 14.29
N LEU A 18 1.51 7.39 14.03
CA LEU A 18 0.75 6.29 13.43
C LEU A 18 1.43 5.82 12.15
N ALA A 19 1.00 4.69 11.58
CA ALA A 19 1.34 4.37 10.20
C ALA A 19 0.77 5.48 9.30
N GLU A 20 1.48 6.60 9.24
CA GLU A 20 0.99 7.89 8.80
C GLU A 20 1.31 8.01 7.34
N GLY A 21 0.31 8.38 6.56
CA GLY A 21 0.49 8.89 5.22
C GLY A 21 -0.33 8.19 4.16
N ASP A 22 -0.72 8.99 3.18
CA ASP A 22 -1.54 8.55 2.06
C ASP A 22 -0.72 7.87 0.98
N ILE A 23 -1.40 7.05 0.21
CA ILE A 23 -0.91 6.57 -1.07
C ILE A 23 -0.90 7.74 -2.05
N SER A 24 0.25 8.02 -2.63
CA SER A 24 0.42 9.06 -3.65
C SER A 24 1.01 8.50 -4.94
N LEU A 25 1.05 9.33 -5.98
CA LEU A 25 1.62 8.97 -7.28
C LEU A 25 2.55 10.05 -7.79
N GLN A 26 3.63 9.60 -8.43
CA GLN A 26 4.44 10.41 -9.32
C GLN A 26 4.44 9.81 -10.72
N LEU A 27 4.49 10.67 -11.74
CA LEU A 27 4.66 10.23 -13.12
C LEU A 27 6.12 10.32 -13.53
N VAL A 28 6.71 9.20 -13.90
CA VAL A 28 8.06 9.14 -14.48
C VAL A 28 7.95 8.65 -15.91
N GLY A 29 8.00 9.58 -16.87
CA GLY A 29 7.65 9.29 -18.25
C GLY A 29 6.16 8.93 -18.36
N ASN A 30 5.85 7.72 -18.83
CA ASN A 30 4.49 7.20 -18.87
C ASN A 30 4.16 6.24 -17.71
N GLN A 31 5.09 6.02 -16.78
CA GLN A 31 4.92 5.09 -15.67
C GLN A 31 4.34 5.82 -14.45
N MET A 32 3.28 5.25 -13.88
CA MET A 32 2.81 5.61 -12.54
C MET A 32 3.69 4.94 -11.49
N ILE A 33 4.32 5.74 -10.63
CA ILE A 33 5.14 5.29 -9.51
C ILE A 33 4.40 5.64 -8.22
N THR A 34 4.12 4.64 -7.40
CA THR A 34 3.54 4.87 -6.08
C THR A 34 4.56 5.52 -5.15
N THR A 35 4.09 6.51 -4.41
CA THR A 35 4.87 7.25 -3.43
C THR A 35 4.09 7.36 -2.14
N LYS A 36 4.77 7.69 -1.05
CA LYS A 36 4.12 8.02 0.22
C LYS A 36 4.18 9.52 0.46
N VAL A 37 3.12 10.06 1.06
CA VAL A 37 3.02 11.47 1.43
C VAL A 37 2.48 11.55 2.85
N THR A 38 2.91 12.52 3.65
CA THR A 38 2.26 12.76 4.96
C THR A 38 0.83 13.26 4.76
N GLU A 39 0.02 13.23 5.82
CA GLU A 39 -1.34 13.80 5.82
C GLU A 39 -1.35 15.29 5.39
N ASP A 40 -0.31 16.03 5.77
CA ASP A 40 -0.11 17.42 5.36
C ASP A 40 0.33 17.60 3.89
N GLY A 41 0.60 16.51 3.16
CA GLY A 41 1.05 16.55 1.78
C GLY A 41 2.57 16.65 1.60
N VAL A 42 3.38 16.33 2.62
CA VAL A 42 4.84 16.34 2.48
C VAL A 42 5.30 15.04 1.82
N PRO A 43 5.94 15.08 0.63
CA PRO A 43 6.37 13.86 -0.05
C PRO A 43 7.47 13.13 0.74
N LEU A 44 7.31 11.82 0.92
CA LEU A 44 8.27 10.94 1.58
C LEU A 44 9.09 10.09 0.59
N GLY A 45 8.70 10.09 -0.69
CA GLY A 45 9.40 9.42 -1.78
C GLY A 45 8.71 8.13 -2.25
N PRO A 46 9.36 7.35 -3.14
CA PRO A 46 8.83 6.09 -3.65
C PRO A 46 8.53 5.09 -2.53
N GLU A 47 7.33 4.51 -2.57
CA GLU A 47 6.86 3.55 -1.59
C GLU A 47 5.86 2.59 -2.24
N ARG A 48 5.86 1.33 -1.82
CA ARG A 48 4.95 0.28 -2.28
C ARG A 48 4.26 -0.46 -1.13
N VAL A 49 4.50 -0.06 0.12
CA VAL A 49 3.85 -0.61 1.30
C VAL A 49 3.22 0.52 2.11
N PHE A 50 1.93 0.37 2.40
CA PHE A 50 1.12 1.33 3.15
C PHE A 50 0.39 0.60 4.28
N GLY A 51 0.00 1.33 5.31
CA GLY A 51 -0.63 0.77 6.52
C GLY A 51 -2.00 1.38 6.79
N GLY A 52 -2.88 0.59 7.39
CA GLY A 52 -4.17 1.04 7.93
C GLY A 52 -4.55 0.22 9.16
N ALA A 53 -5.22 0.84 10.14
CA ALA A 53 -5.65 0.17 11.37
C ALA A 53 -7.18 0.13 11.44
N PHE A 54 -7.75 -1.06 11.34
CA PHE A 54 -9.19 -1.25 11.49
C PHE A 54 -9.64 -1.00 12.94
N SER A 55 -10.72 -0.24 13.07
CA SER A 55 -11.42 0.00 14.32
C SER A 55 -12.85 -0.52 14.24
N TRP A 56 -13.41 -0.96 15.38
CA TRP A 56 -14.80 -1.39 15.44
C TRP A 56 -15.74 -0.20 15.53
N ILE A 57 -16.38 0.15 14.40
CA ILE A 57 -17.25 1.33 14.28
C ILE A 57 -18.56 0.90 13.63
N GLY A 58 -19.69 1.26 14.24
CA GLY A 58 -21.01 1.04 13.64
C GLY A 58 -21.38 -0.44 13.39
N GLY A 59 -20.71 -1.38 14.05
CA GLY A 59 -20.93 -2.82 13.84
C GLY A 59 -20.09 -3.43 12.72
N SER A 60 -19.01 -2.77 12.30
CA SER A 60 -18.07 -3.26 11.30
C SER A 60 -16.63 -2.86 11.65
N TRP A 61 -15.68 -3.65 11.15
CA TRP A 61 -14.26 -3.31 11.21
C TRP A 61 -13.94 -2.37 10.06
N TYR A 62 -13.63 -1.13 10.39
CA TYR A 62 -13.58 0.00 9.45
C TYR A 62 -12.31 0.83 9.64
N THR A 63 -11.79 1.37 8.55
CA THR A 63 -10.82 2.46 8.54
C THR A 63 -10.98 3.27 7.27
N ASP A 64 -10.62 4.55 7.31
CA ASP A 64 -10.47 5.46 6.19
C ASP A 64 -8.99 5.61 5.76
N GLU A 65 -8.10 4.78 6.33
CA GLU A 65 -6.67 4.79 6.05
C GLU A 65 -6.17 3.49 5.39
N PRO A 66 -5.21 3.57 4.44
CA PRO A 66 -4.60 4.80 3.95
C PRO A 66 -5.53 5.57 3.01
N GLY A 67 -5.46 6.90 3.09
CA GLY A 67 -6.00 7.79 2.08
C GLY A 67 -5.27 7.69 0.73
N ILE A 68 -5.80 8.38 -0.28
CA ILE A 68 -5.16 8.55 -1.58
C ILE A 68 -5.03 10.05 -1.86
N ARG A 69 -3.79 10.50 -2.04
CA ARG A 69 -3.48 11.91 -2.28
C ARG A 69 -2.56 12.10 -3.46
N ILE A 70 -3.10 12.70 -4.51
CA ILE A 70 -2.39 13.01 -5.75
C ILE A 70 -2.22 14.52 -5.86
N ASP A 71 -0.98 14.98 -5.96
CA ASP A 71 -0.68 16.39 -6.12
C ASP A 71 -1.31 16.97 -7.39
N ARG A 72 -1.71 18.23 -7.31
CA ARG A 72 -2.31 18.95 -8.44
C ARG A 72 -1.37 18.96 -9.65
N GLY A 73 -1.94 18.76 -10.83
CA GLY A 73 -1.21 18.70 -12.10
C GLY A 73 -0.48 17.39 -12.36
N THR A 74 -0.57 16.40 -11.46
CA THR A 74 0.04 15.07 -11.67
C THR A 74 -0.72 14.30 -12.74
N LEU A 75 -2.05 14.27 -12.66
CA LEU A 75 -2.92 13.61 -13.63
C LEU A 75 -3.66 14.63 -14.49
N GLN A 76 -4.18 14.19 -15.63
CA GLN A 76 -5.01 15.00 -16.49
C GLN A 76 -6.35 15.30 -15.80
N ALA A 77 -6.71 16.57 -15.70
CA ALA A 77 -8.01 16.99 -15.17
C ALA A 77 -9.18 16.29 -15.90
N GLY A 78 -10.16 15.79 -15.14
CA GLY A 78 -11.30 15.04 -15.66
C GLY A 78 -11.01 13.60 -16.09
N SER A 79 -9.77 13.11 -15.92
CA SER A 79 -9.49 11.67 -15.97
C SER A 79 -10.03 10.97 -14.72
N VAL A 80 -9.95 9.64 -14.71
CA VAL A 80 -10.33 8.79 -13.57
C VAL A 80 -9.14 7.92 -13.23
N LEU A 81 -8.67 8.04 -11.99
CA LEU A 81 -7.77 7.08 -11.39
C LEU A 81 -8.59 5.85 -10.98
N GLN A 82 -8.07 4.66 -11.27
CA GLN A 82 -8.74 3.40 -10.99
C GLN A 82 -7.86 2.59 -10.06
N LEU A 83 -8.41 2.20 -8.90
CA LEU A 83 -7.78 1.25 -7.99
C LEU A 83 -8.41 -0.12 -8.20
N TYR A 84 -7.60 -1.18 -8.26
CA TYR A 84 -8.10 -2.55 -8.24
C TYR A 84 -7.18 -3.48 -7.48
N PHE A 85 -7.76 -4.50 -6.86
CA PHE A 85 -7.03 -5.58 -6.19
C PHE A 85 -6.62 -6.63 -7.22
N THR A 86 -5.41 -7.17 -7.08
CA THR A 86 -4.85 -8.16 -8.02
C THR A 86 -4.88 -9.58 -7.47
N ARG A 87 -5.15 -9.75 -6.17
CA ARG A 87 -5.10 -11.03 -5.46
C ARG A 87 -6.16 -11.15 -4.37
N THR A 88 -6.42 -12.38 -3.94
CA THR A 88 -7.25 -12.64 -2.76
C THR A 88 -6.60 -12.09 -1.49
N LEU A 89 -7.41 -11.73 -0.49
CA LEU A 89 -6.94 -11.20 0.79
C LEU A 89 -6.04 -12.23 1.48
N ARG A 90 -4.85 -11.78 1.87
CA ARG A 90 -3.93 -12.62 2.66
C ARG A 90 -4.00 -12.25 4.12
N GLN A 91 -3.76 -13.23 4.98
CA GLN A 91 -3.71 -13.09 6.42
C GLN A 91 -2.34 -13.54 6.93
N TRP A 92 -1.81 -12.84 7.92
CA TRP A 92 -0.59 -13.25 8.61
C TRP A 92 -0.84 -14.53 9.42
N ASN A 93 0.04 -15.52 9.25
CA ASN A 93 -0.05 -16.80 9.96
C ASN A 93 1.00 -16.98 11.07
N GLY A 94 1.69 -15.90 11.45
CA GLY A 94 2.82 -15.95 12.38
C GLY A 94 4.20 -15.99 11.71
N SER A 95 4.26 -16.26 10.40
CA SER A 95 5.53 -16.35 9.65
C SER A 95 5.51 -15.69 8.27
N SER A 96 4.35 -15.61 7.62
CA SER A 96 4.18 -15.03 6.29
C SER A 96 2.70 -14.67 6.03
N PHE A 97 2.47 -13.90 4.95
CA PHE A 97 1.14 -13.67 4.37
C PHE A 97 0.73 -14.76 3.35
N ALA A 98 1.01 -16.03 3.67
CA ALA A 98 0.67 -17.15 2.78
C ALA A 98 -0.79 -17.65 2.95
N LEU A 99 -1.41 -17.39 4.11
CA LEU A 99 -2.76 -17.83 4.42
C LEU A 99 -3.78 -17.00 3.62
N VAL A 100 -4.71 -17.67 2.93
CA VAL A 100 -5.90 -17.02 2.37
C VAL A 100 -6.85 -16.74 3.52
N SER A 101 -7.24 -15.47 3.67
CA SER A 101 -8.18 -15.07 4.72
C SER A 101 -9.56 -15.67 4.48
N ALA A 102 -10.28 -15.99 5.56
CA ALA A 102 -11.72 -16.28 5.48
C ALA A 102 -12.56 -15.01 5.27
N GLY A 103 -12.02 -13.86 5.69
CA GLY A 103 -12.61 -12.54 5.47
C GLY A 103 -12.28 -11.95 4.10
N ARG A 104 -12.82 -10.77 3.84
CA ARG A 104 -12.51 -9.95 2.65
C ARG A 104 -12.35 -8.51 3.06
N VAL A 105 -11.58 -7.75 2.29
CA VAL A 105 -11.55 -6.29 2.43
C VAL A 105 -12.30 -5.69 1.25
N SER A 106 -13.24 -4.78 1.54
CA SER A 106 -13.83 -3.90 0.54
C SER A 106 -13.30 -2.48 0.67
N ALA A 107 -13.31 -1.78 -0.46
CA ALA A 107 -13.01 -0.35 -0.56
C ALA A 107 -14.18 0.33 -1.27
N THR A 108 -14.72 1.39 -0.68
CA THR A 108 -15.85 2.13 -1.23
C THR A 108 -15.53 3.62 -1.27
N PHE A 109 -15.91 4.30 -2.35
CA PHE A 109 -15.73 5.74 -2.47
C PHE A 109 -16.97 6.39 -3.09
N GLY A 110 -17.57 7.33 -2.37
CA GLY A 110 -18.81 7.97 -2.80
C GLY A 110 -20.02 7.02 -2.70
N PRO A 111 -20.83 6.86 -3.76
CA PRO A 111 -22.01 5.99 -3.68
C PRO A 111 -21.61 4.53 -3.50
N SER A 112 -22.44 3.74 -2.80
CA SER A 112 -22.18 2.31 -2.54
C SER A 112 -22.05 1.45 -3.81
N SER A 113 -22.47 1.95 -4.97
CA SER A 113 -22.27 1.28 -6.26
C SER A 113 -20.83 1.40 -6.78
N ASN A 114 -20.02 2.32 -6.25
CA ASN A 114 -18.59 2.45 -6.52
C ASN A 114 -17.81 1.79 -5.38
N SER A 115 -17.85 0.47 -5.38
CA SER A 115 -17.24 -0.37 -4.35
C SER A 115 -16.55 -1.57 -5.00
N ILE A 116 -15.43 -1.98 -4.44
CA ILE A 116 -14.69 -3.17 -4.84
C ILE A 116 -14.42 -4.04 -3.62
N VAL A 117 -14.21 -5.33 -3.84
CA VAL A 117 -13.90 -6.30 -2.78
C VAL A 117 -12.76 -7.20 -3.23
N THR A 118 -11.89 -7.59 -2.30
CA THR A 118 -10.84 -8.57 -2.59
C THR A 118 -11.46 -9.85 -3.19
N PRO A 119 -10.95 -10.33 -4.33
CA PRO A 119 -11.48 -11.48 -5.05
C PRO A 119 -11.33 -12.78 -4.25
N ALA A 120 -12.07 -13.82 -4.64
CA ALA A 120 -12.02 -15.11 -3.94
C ALA A 120 -10.71 -15.87 -4.19
N THR A 121 -10.12 -15.65 -5.36
CA THR A 121 -8.89 -16.28 -5.86
C THR A 121 -7.95 -15.19 -6.39
N ASP A 122 -6.73 -15.56 -6.78
CA ASP A 122 -5.76 -14.61 -7.34
C ASP A 122 -6.14 -14.17 -8.76
N THR A 123 -7.04 -13.19 -8.84
CA THR A 123 -7.53 -12.55 -10.07
C THR A 123 -7.68 -11.06 -9.83
N ASN A 124 -7.89 -10.25 -10.87
CA ASN A 124 -8.23 -8.84 -10.64
C ASN A 124 -9.67 -8.69 -10.11
N SER A 125 -9.89 -7.74 -9.21
CA SER A 125 -11.22 -7.26 -8.84
C SER A 125 -11.81 -6.35 -9.93
N ALA A 126 -13.03 -5.84 -9.69
CA ALA A 126 -13.49 -4.63 -10.37
C ALA A 126 -12.62 -3.41 -9.99
N ASN A 127 -12.88 -2.28 -10.65
CA ASN A 127 -12.17 -1.02 -10.40
C ASN A 127 -12.99 -0.11 -9.47
N LEU A 128 -12.34 0.43 -8.45
CA LEU A 128 -12.82 1.57 -7.69
C LEU A 128 -12.45 2.83 -8.46
N LEU A 129 -13.44 3.66 -8.75
CA LEU A 129 -13.26 4.85 -9.58
C LEU A 129 -13.04 6.08 -8.70
N LEU A 130 -11.93 6.78 -8.93
CA LEU A 130 -11.52 7.98 -8.20
C LEU A 130 -11.40 9.14 -9.21
N PRO A 131 -12.42 10.00 -9.32
CA PRO A 131 -12.42 11.11 -10.27
C PRO A 131 -11.28 12.09 -9.96
N VAL A 132 -10.48 12.43 -10.98
CA VAL A 132 -9.44 13.45 -10.86
C VAL A 132 -10.09 14.83 -10.98
N ASP A 133 -9.76 15.73 -10.05
CA ASP A 133 -10.36 17.05 -9.98
C ASP A 133 -9.96 17.96 -11.16
N GLY A 134 -10.55 19.15 -11.23
CA GLY A 134 -10.28 20.13 -12.28
C GLY A 134 -8.84 20.67 -12.29
N SER A 135 -8.06 20.40 -11.24
CA SER A 135 -6.66 20.79 -11.10
C SER A 135 -5.69 19.63 -11.39
N GLY A 136 -6.18 18.44 -11.70
CA GLY A 136 -5.34 17.28 -12.00
C GLY A 136 -4.81 16.54 -10.77
N GLY A 137 -5.43 16.74 -9.60
CA GLY A 137 -5.12 16.03 -8.36
C GLY A 137 -6.37 15.41 -7.74
N LEU A 138 -6.19 14.79 -6.57
CA LEU A 138 -7.28 14.35 -5.68
C LEU A 138 -6.74 14.15 -4.26
N HIS A 139 -7.61 14.19 -3.27
CA HIS A 139 -7.27 13.91 -1.87
C HIS A 139 -8.52 13.31 -1.23
N ASP A 140 -8.60 11.98 -1.29
CA ASP A 140 -9.80 11.23 -0.99
C ASP A 140 -9.46 10.00 -0.15
N HIS A 141 -10.35 9.69 0.78
CA HIS A 141 -10.21 8.55 1.68
C HIS A 141 -11.31 7.53 1.36
N PRO A 142 -10.98 6.41 0.69
CA PRO A 142 -11.92 5.31 0.54
C PRO A 142 -12.27 4.71 1.90
N ASP A 143 -13.52 4.31 2.07
CA ASP A 143 -13.96 3.52 3.20
C ASP A 143 -13.45 2.08 3.02
N TRP A 144 -12.54 1.65 3.89
CA TRP A 144 -12.05 0.28 3.96
C TRP A 144 -12.84 -0.50 5.01
N VAL A 145 -13.37 -1.66 4.63
CA VAL A 145 -14.14 -2.52 5.56
C VAL A 145 -13.63 -3.95 5.50
N LEU A 146 -13.36 -4.53 6.67
CA LEU A 146 -13.12 -5.97 6.80
C LEU A 146 -14.47 -6.70 6.96
N GLU A 147 -14.82 -7.46 5.93
CA GLU A 147 -16.06 -8.21 5.80
C GLU A 147 -15.88 -9.68 6.20
N ASN A 148 -16.95 -10.28 6.73
CA ASN A 148 -17.06 -11.72 7.00
C ASN A 148 -15.93 -12.27 7.90
N PHE A 149 -15.37 -11.43 8.76
CA PHE A 149 -14.36 -11.81 9.74
C PHE A 149 -14.64 -11.10 11.06
N ASP A 150 -14.68 -11.87 12.14
CA ASP A 150 -14.74 -11.35 13.50
C ASP A 150 -13.45 -11.73 14.22
N PRO A 151 -12.53 -10.78 14.46
CA PRO A 151 -11.28 -11.00 15.17
C PRO A 151 -11.50 -11.16 16.69
N GLY A 152 -12.70 -10.86 17.21
CA GLY A 152 -12.93 -10.75 18.64
C GLY A 152 -11.93 -9.78 19.28
N ILE A 153 -11.12 -10.29 20.21
CA ILE A 153 -10.09 -9.53 20.93
C ILE A 153 -8.66 -9.79 20.42
N ASP A 154 -8.49 -10.74 19.50
CA ASP A 154 -7.17 -11.17 19.04
C ASP A 154 -6.62 -10.20 17.98
N THR A 155 -5.29 -10.11 17.90
CA THR A 155 -4.59 -9.29 16.91
C THR A 155 -4.43 -10.04 15.60
N TYR A 156 -4.78 -9.39 14.49
CA TYR A 156 -4.63 -9.93 13.14
C TYR A 156 -4.00 -8.91 12.20
N PHE A 157 -3.30 -9.41 11.19
CA PHE A 157 -2.79 -8.61 10.08
C PHE A 157 -3.25 -9.20 8.77
N PHE A 158 -3.66 -8.32 7.86
CA PHE A 158 -4.10 -8.64 6.52
C PHE A 158 -3.27 -7.89 5.48
N LEU A 159 -3.16 -8.47 4.30
CA LEU A 159 -2.41 -7.90 3.19
C LEU A 159 -3.27 -7.89 1.92
N VAL A 160 -3.44 -6.69 1.38
CA VAL A 160 -4.04 -6.43 0.08
C VAL A 160 -2.93 -6.14 -0.93
N GLU A 161 -2.97 -6.78 -2.10
CA GLU A 161 -2.16 -6.40 -3.26
C GLU A 161 -3.05 -5.64 -4.24
N ALA A 162 -2.61 -4.46 -4.65
CA ALA A 162 -3.38 -3.54 -5.49
C ALA A 162 -2.53 -2.90 -6.59
N ARG A 163 -3.21 -2.30 -7.55
CA ARG A 163 -2.62 -1.49 -8.63
C ARG A 163 -3.49 -0.29 -8.95
N PHE A 164 -2.84 0.73 -9.49
CA PHE A 164 -3.52 1.83 -10.16
C PHE A 164 -3.48 1.67 -11.67
N SER A 165 -4.59 2.01 -12.32
CA SER A 165 -4.66 2.35 -13.74
C SER A 165 -5.31 3.73 -13.91
N SER A 166 -5.29 4.30 -15.10
CA SER A 166 -5.92 5.60 -15.36
C SER A 166 -6.61 5.61 -16.72
N THR A 167 -7.68 6.41 -16.85
CA THR A 167 -8.28 6.71 -18.15
C THR A 167 -7.49 7.74 -18.95
N GLN A 168 -6.48 8.38 -18.36
CA GLN A 168 -5.54 9.24 -19.08
C GLN A 168 -4.75 8.42 -20.11
N SER A 169 -4.84 8.82 -21.38
CA SER A 169 -4.18 8.10 -22.48
C SER A 169 -2.67 8.10 -22.33
N GLY A 170 -2.06 6.96 -22.62
CA GLY A 170 -0.61 6.81 -22.68
C GLY A 170 0.06 6.47 -21.35
N LEU A 171 -0.66 6.53 -20.21
CA LEU A 171 -0.13 6.05 -18.92
C LEU A 171 -0.15 4.53 -18.84
N LEU A 172 0.89 3.98 -18.23
CA LEU A 172 0.98 2.58 -17.84
C LEU A 172 0.47 2.42 -16.40
N ASP A 173 -0.16 1.27 -16.14
CA ASP A 173 -0.52 0.85 -14.80
C ASP A 173 0.68 0.89 -13.85
N SER A 174 0.42 1.17 -12.57
CA SER A 174 1.46 1.12 -11.56
C SER A 174 2.03 -0.29 -11.42
N ASP A 175 3.23 -0.39 -10.87
CA ASP A 175 3.66 -1.63 -10.25
C ASP A 175 2.69 -2.02 -9.10
N PRO A 176 2.59 -3.31 -8.74
CA PRO A 176 1.79 -3.71 -7.59
C PRO A 176 2.25 -2.99 -6.34
N PHE A 177 1.33 -2.56 -5.49
CA PHE A 177 1.65 -2.09 -4.16
C PHE A 177 0.78 -2.83 -3.15
N TYR A 178 1.11 -2.64 -1.88
CA TYR A 178 0.60 -3.45 -0.80
C TYR A 178 0.05 -2.56 0.30
N ILE A 179 -1.09 -2.95 0.84
CA ILE A 179 -1.69 -2.31 2.01
C ILE A 179 -1.77 -3.36 3.11
N VAL A 180 -1.13 -3.07 4.24
CA VAL A 180 -1.14 -3.87 5.45
C VAL A 180 -2.22 -3.33 6.36
N PHE A 181 -3.21 -4.15 6.68
CA PHE A 181 -4.24 -3.80 7.64
C PHE A 181 -4.02 -4.52 8.96
N GLY A 182 -3.97 -3.76 10.06
CA GLY A 182 -3.97 -4.30 11.42
C GLY A 182 -5.38 -4.30 12.01
N VAL A 183 -5.71 -5.33 12.79
CA VAL A 183 -6.89 -5.36 13.66
C VAL A 183 -6.45 -5.65 15.07
N ASN A 184 -6.93 -4.87 16.05
CA ASN A 184 -6.47 -4.93 17.44
C ASN A 184 -4.93 -4.88 17.56
N ALA A 185 -4.27 -4.24 16.60
CA ALA A 185 -2.83 -4.09 16.54
C ALA A 185 -2.45 -2.70 17.05
N ASP A 186 -1.38 -2.63 17.84
CA ASP A 186 -0.73 -1.34 18.06
C ASP A 186 0.09 -0.94 16.82
N GLU A 187 0.41 0.35 16.77
CA GLU A 187 1.16 0.98 15.70
C GLU A 187 2.53 0.32 15.46
N GLN A 188 3.24 -0.03 16.54
CA GLN A 188 4.55 -0.66 16.42
C GLN A 188 4.47 -2.03 15.74
N ALA A 189 3.45 -2.82 16.07
CA ALA A 189 3.23 -4.11 15.45
C ALA A 189 2.82 -3.98 13.98
N LEU A 190 2.03 -2.95 13.63
CA LEU A 190 1.69 -2.66 12.23
C LEU A 190 2.93 -2.25 11.42
N GLU A 191 3.76 -1.35 11.94
CA GLU A 191 5.02 -0.92 11.32
C GLU A 191 5.96 -2.12 11.06
N GLN A 192 6.08 -3.05 12.03
CA GLN A 192 6.87 -4.27 11.84
C GLN A 192 6.34 -5.16 10.71
N MET A 193 5.02 -5.21 10.51
CA MET A 193 4.43 -5.96 9.41
C MET A 193 4.63 -5.26 8.07
N GLU A 194 4.59 -3.93 8.02
CA GLU A 194 4.96 -3.16 6.83
C GLU A 194 6.41 -3.43 6.44
N ASP A 195 7.34 -3.39 7.40
CA ASP A 195 8.76 -3.70 7.17
C ASP A 195 8.94 -5.12 6.64
N TYR A 196 8.24 -6.10 7.24
CA TYR A 196 8.25 -7.47 6.72
C TYR A 196 7.83 -7.52 5.25
N VAL A 197 6.73 -6.86 4.88
CA VAL A 197 6.23 -6.83 3.50
C VAL A 197 7.26 -6.18 2.57
N ARG A 198 7.84 -5.06 3.00
CA ARG A 198 8.85 -4.30 2.24
C ARG A 198 10.09 -5.14 1.96
N GLU A 199 10.53 -5.94 2.93
CA GLU A 199 11.74 -6.76 2.83
C GLU A 199 11.52 -8.10 2.13
N ASN A 200 10.34 -8.71 2.24
CA ASN A 200 10.11 -10.12 1.86
C ASN A 200 9.11 -10.32 0.72
N ILE A 201 8.24 -9.36 0.46
CA ILE A 201 7.14 -9.52 -0.52
C ILE A 201 7.30 -8.56 -1.70
N VAL A 202 7.64 -7.30 -1.45
CA VAL A 202 7.78 -6.30 -2.51
C VAL A 202 8.85 -6.80 -3.50
N PRO A 203 8.50 -7.04 -4.78
CA PRO A 203 9.48 -7.43 -5.77
C PRO A 203 10.53 -6.32 -5.91
N ALA A 204 11.80 -6.71 -5.91
CA ALA A 204 12.90 -5.78 -6.17
C ALA A 204 12.59 -4.98 -7.45
N PRO A 205 12.82 -3.65 -7.47
CA PRO A 205 12.65 -2.83 -8.66
C PRO A 205 13.35 -3.50 -9.85
N GLY A 206 12.63 -3.67 -10.95
CA GLY A 206 12.97 -4.59 -12.02
C GLY A 206 14.46 -4.62 -12.40
N VAL A 207 15.15 -5.68 -11.97
CA VAL A 207 16.47 -6.12 -12.50
C VAL A 207 16.31 -6.68 -13.93
N TRP A 208 15.13 -6.52 -14.55
CA TRP A 208 14.80 -6.97 -15.90
C TRP A 208 15.67 -6.35 -17.00
N LEU A 209 16.46 -5.31 -16.71
CA LEU A 209 17.44 -4.74 -17.65
C LEU A 209 18.78 -5.50 -17.73
N CYS A 210 19.13 -6.38 -16.79
CA CYS A 210 20.47 -6.99 -16.76
C CYS A 210 20.56 -8.39 -17.40
N ALA A 211 19.45 -9.06 -17.69
CA ALA A 211 19.46 -10.40 -18.29
C ALA A 211 19.69 -10.41 -19.82
N GLY A 212 19.62 -9.25 -20.49
CA GLY A 212 19.72 -9.14 -21.95
C GLY A 212 21.13 -8.96 -22.53
N VAL A 213 22.15 -8.64 -21.71
CA VAL A 213 23.45 -8.17 -22.24
C VAL A 213 24.51 -9.28 -22.39
N PHE A 214 24.34 -10.47 -21.80
CA PHE A 214 25.37 -11.52 -21.86
C PHE A 214 25.22 -12.58 -22.96
N ALA A 215 24.13 -12.57 -23.76
CA ALA A 215 23.92 -13.58 -24.80
C ALA A 215 24.50 -13.23 -26.19
N GLY A 216 25.03 -12.02 -26.40
CA GLY A 216 25.45 -11.52 -27.73
C GLY A 216 26.94 -11.67 -28.09
N GLY A 217 27.75 -12.28 -27.22
CA GLY A 217 29.22 -12.10 -27.25
C GLY A 217 30.07 -13.30 -27.68
N ILE A 218 29.59 -14.27 -28.46
CA ILE A 218 30.46 -15.30 -29.06
C ILE A 218 30.10 -15.50 -30.53
N VAL A 219 30.50 -14.56 -31.39
CA VAL A 219 30.59 -14.78 -32.83
C VAL A 219 31.98 -14.40 -33.34
N ARG A 220 32.64 -15.42 -33.92
CA ARG A 220 33.77 -15.40 -34.85
C ARG A 220 35.13 -14.88 -34.37
N ARG A 221 35.99 -15.86 -34.07
CA ARG A 221 37.33 -15.91 -34.70
C ARG A 221 37.78 -17.36 -34.88
N ARG A 222 37.61 -17.92 -36.08
CA ARG A 222 38.49 -18.97 -36.59
C ARG A 222 38.91 -18.60 -38.01
N ARG A 223 40.23 -18.58 -38.16
CA ARG A 223 40.99 -18.36 -39.39
C ARG A 223 40.77 -19.52 -40.35
#